data_AF-A0A1I8BSI5-F1
#
_entry.id   AF-A0A1I8BSI5-F1
#
_cell.length_a   1.000
_cell.length_b   1.000
_cell.length_c   1.000
_cell.angle_alpha   90.00
_cell.angle_beta   90.00
_cell.angle_gamma   90.00
#
_symmetry.space_group_name_H-M   'P 1'
#
loop_
_entity.id
_entity.type
_entity.pdbx_description
1 polymer ?
#
loop_
_entity_poly.entity_id
_entity_poly.type
_entity_poly.pdbx_seq_one_letter_code
_entity_poly.pdbx_strand_id
1 'polypeptide(L)'
;MIEIWALFWMLRHNKQKYEIKLKEGCHKLSERYQLSENIRTAKQLIPCILMHFVCIILPGINSCIIYAGIYKDLFTFDFVNHCVFTILSIGSFLIELFMLIFHPFLKRDLLRILHLLRSCRCFRIFALNRVVQDPSVNDPNIIRTRRKKIGAFEPLDINGKPLISDGKKEDLGRAYFKQLAISWQ
;
A
#
# COMPACT_ATOMS: atom_id res chain seq x y z
N MET A 1 -2.57 4.16 24.29
CA MET A 1 -3.16 5.52 24.33
C MET A 1 -2.11 6.62 24.13
N ILE A 2 -1.04 6.67 24.93
CA ILE A 2 0.05 7.66 24.77
C ILE A 2 0.67 7.63 23.36
N GLU A 3 0.84 6.44 22.79
CA GLU A 3 1.43 6.25 21.46
C GLU A 3 0.60 6.91 20.33
N ILE A 4 -0.73 6.88 20.43
CA ILE A 4 -1.62 7.54 19.44
C ILE A 4 -1.41 9.05 19.48
N TRP A 5 -1.35 9.59 20.70
CA TRP A 5 -1.07 11.01 20.91
C TRP A 5 0.32 11.38 20.38
N ALA A 6 1.33 10.54 20.62
CA ALA A 6 2.68 10.74 20.10
C ALA A 6 2.71 10.72 18.57
N LEU A 7 2.00 9.79 17.92
CA LEU A 7 1.88 9.71 16.47
C LEU A 7 1.17 10.94 15.88
N PHE A 8 0.05 11.35 16.47
CA PHE A 8 -0.71 12.51 16.02
C PHE A 8 0.09 13.79 16.20
N TRP A 9 0.80 13.91 17.32
CA TRP A 9 1.70 15.02 17.60
C TRP A 9 2.87 15.05 16.61
N MET A 10 3.53 13.91 16.34
CA MET A 10 4.59 13.81 15.33
C MET A 10 4.10 14.19 13.93
N LEU A 11 2.92 13.73 13.52
CA LEU A 11 2.31 14.10 12.24
C LEU A 11 2.09 15.61 12.13
N ARG A 12 1.51 16.21 13.17
CA ARG A 12 1.25 17.65 13.23
C ARG A 12 2.56 18.45 13.22
N HIS A 13 3.54 18.02 14.02
CA HIS A 13 4.84 18.66 14.12
C HIS A 13 5.60 18.60 12.78
N ASN A 14 5.64 17.43 12.13
CA ASN A 14 6.28 17.26 10.83
C ASN A 14 5.61 18.09 9.73
N LYS A 15 4.27 18.19 9.74
CA LYS A 15 3.53 19.05 8.82
C LYS A 15 3.88 20.53 9.01
N GLN A 16 3.88 21.02 10.25
CA GLN A 16 4.25 22.40 10.55
C GLN A 16 5.68 22.72 10.13
N LYS A 17 6.62 21.82 10.45
CA LYS A 17 8.02 21.96 10.05
C LYS A 17 8.18 22.00 8.52
N TYR A 18 7.40 21.19 7.79
CA TYR A 18 7.36 21.21 6.33
C TYR A 18 6.88 22.57 5.80
N GLU A 19 5.78 23.10 6.33
CA GLU A 19 5.20 24.37 5.87
C GLU A 19 6.11 25.58 6.17
N ILE A 20 6.74 25.61 7.34
CA ILE A 20 7.70 26.67 7.70
C ILE A 20 8.89 26.62 6.76
N LYS A 21 9.48 25.44 6.60
CA LYS A 21 10.57 25.22 5.66
C LYS A 21 10.15 25.68 4.27
N LEU A 22 9.04 25.21 3.72
CA LEU A 22 8.58 25.57 2.38
C LEU A 22 8.55 27.09 2.11
N LYS A 23 8.20 27.91 3.11
CA LYS A 23 8.20 29.38 3.03
C LYS A 23 9.60 30.01 2.96
N GLU A 24 10.61 29.40 3.57
CA GLU A 24 11.99 29.92 3.64
C GLU A 24 12.80 29.77 2.33
N GLY A 25 12.30 29.02 1.34
CA GLY A 25 12.92 28.90 0.01
C GLY A 25 14.25 28.13 -0.06
N CYS A 26 15.03 28.09 1.01
CA CYS A 26 16.37 27.48 1.09
C CYS A 26 16.34 25.98 1.44
N HIS A 27 15.93 25.12 0.51
CA HIS A 27 15.92 23.66 0.76
C HIS A 27 16.88 22.91 -0.14
N LYS A 28 17.73 22.11 0.48
CA LYS A 28 18.40 21.00 -0.22
C LYS A 28 17.34 20.00 -0.69
N LEU A 29 17.43 19.61 -1.95
CA LEU A 29 16.46 18.72 -2.62
C LEU A 29 16.23 17.42 -1.83
N SER A 30 17.28 16.91 -1.17
CA SER A 30 17.26 15.69 -0.35
C SER A 30 16.32 15.80 0.87
N GLU A 31 16.27 16.95 1.54
CA GLU A 31 15.42 17.12 2.73
C GLU A 31 13.93 17.12 2.38
N ARG A 32 13.56 17.75 1.25
CA ARG A 32 12.18 17.75 0.77
C ARG A 32 11.72 16.33 0.44
N TYR A 33 12.59 15.54 -0.17
CA TYR A 33 12.30 14.14 -0.49
C TYR A 33 12.09 13.30 0.77
N GLN A 34 13.01 13.37 1.74
CA GLN A 34 12.87 12.62 3.00
C GLN A 34 11.61 12.98 3.76
N LEU A 35 11.28 14.27 3.85
CA LEU A 35 10.09 14.72 4.57
C LEU A 35 8.80 14.31 3.87
N SER A 36 8.77 14.39 2.54
CA SER A 36 7.69 13.86 1.71
C SER A 36 7.51 12.34 1.91
N GLU A 37 8.60 11.58 1.89
CA GLU A 37 8.58 10.14 2.10
C GLU A 37 8.02 9.78 3.48
N ASN A 38 8.46 10.48 4.53
CA ASN A 38 7.99 10.26 5.90
C ASN A 38 6.48 10.52 6.05
N ILE A 39 5.95 11.57 5.42
CA ILE A 39 4.50 11.86 5.45
C ILE A 39 3.73 10.75 4.73
N ARG A 40 4.24 10.27 3.59
CA ARG A 40 3.62 9.17 2.85
C ARG A 40 3.57 7.89 3.68
N THR A 41 4.70 7.50 4.26
CA THR A 41 4.79 6.32 5.13
C THR A 41 3.88 6.45 6.35
N ALA A 42 3.83 7.63 6.98
CA ALA A 42 2.97 7.85 8.12
C ALA A 42 1.48 7.71 7.74
N LYS A 43 1.04 8.30 6.62
CA LYS A 43 -0.34 8.14 6.11
C LYS A 43 -0.70 6.68 5.86
N GLN A 44 0.23 5.88 5.36
CA GLN A 44 0.03 4.45 5.12
C GLN A 44 -0.06 3.65 6.43
N LEU A 45 0.68 4.07 7.46
CA LEU A 45 0.73 3.38 8.74
C LEU A 45 -0.48 3.68 9.63
N ILE A 46 -1.10 4.87 9.51
CA ILE A 46 -2.29 5.28 10.30
C ILE A 46 -3.41 4.22 10.30
N PRO A 47 -3.95 3.74 9.16
CA PRO A 47 -5.06 2.77 9.18
C PRO A 47 -4.67 1.45 9.83
N CYS A 48 -3.43 0.99 9.62
CA CYS A 48 -2.89 -0.22 10.25
C CYS A 48 -2.84 -0.07 11.78
N ILE A 49 -2.32 1.07 12.26
CA ILE A 49 -2.27 1.39 13.69
C ILE A 49 -3.67 1.46 14.29
N LEU A 50 -4.61 2.14 13.62
CA LEU A 50 -5.99 2.26 14.11
C LEU A 50 -6.66 0.89 14.24
N MET A 51 -6.52 0.03 13.23
CA MET A 51 -7.04 -1.34 13.29
C MET A 51 -6.41 -2.14 14.43
N HIS A 52 -5.10 -2.03 14.61
CA HIS A 52 -4.41 -2.70 15.71
C HIS A 52 -4.91 -2.23 17.09
N PHE A 53 -5.17 -0.93 17.24
CA PHE A 53 -5.78 -0.39 18.47
C PHE A 53 -7.18 -0.93 18.72
N VAL A 54 -8.02 -1.04 17.69
CA VAL A 54 -9.35 -1.66 17.84
C VAL A 54 -9.22 -3.11 18.32
N CYS A 55 -8.27 -3.87 17.75
CA CYS A 55 -7.98 -5.25 18.18
C CYS A 55 -7.45 -5.35 19.62
N ILE A 56 -6.83 -4.30 20.17
CA ILE A 56 -6.38 -4.29 21.58
C ILE A 56 -7.51 -3.85 22.51
N ILE A 57 -8.24 -2.79 22.15
CA ILE A 57 -9.27 -2.18 23.00
C ILE A 57 -10.45 -3.13 23.19
N LEU A 58 -10.91 -3.80 22.14
CA LEU A 58 -12.08 -4.67 22.19
C LEU A 58 -11.96 -5.81 23.24
N PRO A 59 -10.89 -6.63 23.25
CA PRO A 59 -10.71 -7.65 24.29
C PRO A 59 -10.42 -7.04 25.66
N GLY A 60 -9.78 -5.86 25.72
CA GLY A 60 -9.59 -5.11 26.96
C GLY A 60 -10.93 -4.76 27.62
N ILE A 61 -11.86 -4.21 26.85
CA ILE A 61 -13.23 -3.91 27.31
C ILE A 61 -13.93 -5.19 27.75
N ASN A 62 -13.86 -6.27 26.95
CA ASN A 62 -14.49 -7.54 27.33
C ASN A 62 -13.92 -8.08 28.66
N SER A 63 -12.59 -8.00 28.85
CA SER A 63 -11.92 -8.40 30.09
C SER A 63 -12.39 -7.58 31.30
N CYS A 64 -12.59 -6.26 31.12
CA CYS A 64 -13.15 -5.41 32.17
C CYS A 64 -14.60 -5.80 32.53
N ILE A 65 -15.43 -6.13 31.53
CA ILE A 65 -16.82 -6.57 31.73
C ILE A 65 -16.85 -7.91 32.50
N ILE A 66 -15.96 -8.84 32.15
CA ILE A 66 -15.79 -10.12 32.84
C ILE A 66 -15.40 -9.89 34.31
N TYR A 67 -14.38 -9.05 34.55
CA TYR A 67 -13.93 -8.72 35.91
C TYR A 67 -15.02 -8.05 36.75
N ALA A 68 -15.86 -7.21 36.13
CA ALA A 68 -17.00 -6.58 36.79
C ALA A 68 -18.16 -7.55 37.10
N GLY A 69 -18.08 -8.82 36.67
CA GLY A 69 -19.11 -9.83 36.95
C GLY A 69 -20.44 -9.55 36.24
N ILE A 70 -20.41 -8.83 35.12
CA ILE A 70 -21.63 -8.44 34.40
C ILE A 70 -22.31 -9.66 33.75
N TYR A 71 -21.52 -10.63 33.28
CA TYR A 71 -22.05 -11.88 32.75
C TYR A 71 -22.48 -12.80 33.89
N LYS A 72 -23.80 -12.93 34.08
CA LYS A 72 -24.39 -13.81 35.11
C LYS A 72 -24.55 -15.26 34.65
N ASP A 73 -24.69 -15.46 33.34
CA ASP A 73 -24.98 -16.73 32.72
C ASP A 73 -23.76 -17.24 31.93
N LEU A 74 -23.46 -18.55 32.07
CA LEU A 74 -22.29 -19.18 31.47
C LEU A 74 -22.39 -19.18 29.94
N PHE A 75 -23.58 -19.43 29.40
CA PHE A 75 -23.78 -19.44 27.95
C PHE A 75 -23.52 -18.04 27.34
N THR A 76 -24.03 -16.99 27.98
CA THR A 76 -23.79 -15.61 27.53
C THR A 76 -22.30 -15.26 27.53
N PHE A 77 -21.57 -15.67 28.58
CA PHE A 77 -20.13 -15.47 28.67
C PHE A 77 -19.39 -16.16 27.52
N ASP A 78 -19.65 -17.45 27.30
CA ASP A 78 -18.96 -18.23 26.26
C ASP A 78 -19.26 -17.70 24.86
N PHE A 79 -20.52 -17.35 24.59
CA PHE A 79 -20.95 -16.80 23.31
C PHE A 79 -20.24 -15.47 23.00
N VAL A 80 -20.26 -14.51 23.92
CA VAL A 80 -19.62 -13.21 23.71
C VAL A 80 -18.12 -13.37 23.54
N ASN A 81 -17.49 -14.23 24.35
CA ASN A 81 -16.06 -14.50 24.25
C ASN A 81 -15.69 -15.07 22.86
N HIS A 82 -16.48 -16.02 22.35
CA HIS A 82 -16.27 -16.59 21.02
C HIS A 82 -16.44 -15.54 19.90
N CYS A 83 -17.45 -14.67 20.01
CA CYS A 83 -17.63 -13.55 19.08
C CYS A 83 -16.42 -12.60 19.09
N VAL A 84 -15.92 -12.22 20.27
CA VAL A 84 -14.74 -11.36 20.41
C VAL A 84 -13.51 -12.01 19.76
N PHE A 85 -13.25 -13.30 20.01
CA PHE A 85 -12.12 -14.01 19.38
C PHE A 85 -12.24 -14.12 17.86
N THR A 86 -13.46 -14.31 17.35
CA THR A 86 -13.72 -14.35 15.90
C THR A 86 -13.45 -12.99 15.26
N ILE A 87 -13.96 -11.90 15.88
CA ILE A 87 -13.70 -10.53 15.42
C ILE A 87 -12.19 -10.22 15.46
N LEU A 88 -11.48 -10.65 16.49
CA LEU A 88 -10.02 -10.49 16.60
C LEU A 88 -9.26 -11.22 15.50
N SER A 89 -9.68 -12.44 15.18
CA SER A 89 -9.07 -13.24 14.12
C SER A 89 -9.25 -12.58 12.75
N ILE A 90 -10.47 -12.11 12.46
CA ILE A 90 -10.78 -11.37 11.24
C ILE A 90 -9.99 -10.06 11.20
N GLY A 91 -9.97 -9.30 12.30
CA GLY A 91 -9.24 -8.04 12.42
C GLY A 91 -7.74 -8.20 12.19
N SER A 92 -7.14 -9.27 12.72
CA SER A 92 -5.71 -9.58 12.54
C SER A 92 -5.38 -9.88 11.08
N PHE A 93 -6.22 -10.66 10.40
CA PHE A 93 -6.10 -10.89 8.96
C PHE A 93 -6.27 -9.60 8.13
N LEU A 94 -7.24 -8.75 8.48
CA LEU A 94 -7.47 -7.49 7.79
C LEU A 94 -6.30 -6.52 7.93
N ILE A 95 -5.59 -6.50 9.06
CA ILE A 95 -4.39 -5.67 9.25
C ILE A 95 -3.32 -6.04 8.22
N GLU A 96 -3.03 -7.33 8.06
CA GLU A 96 -2.06 -7.80 7.06
C GLU A 96 -2.51 -7.46 5.64
N LEU A 97 -3.80 -7.69 5.35
CA LEU A 97 -4.38 -7.34 4.05
C LEU A 97 -4.27 -5.84 3.75
N PHE A 98 -4.52 -4.97 4.74
CA PHE A 98 -4.38 -3.53 4.59
C PHE A 98 -2.94 -3.10 4.36
N MET A 99 -1.99 -3.65 5.12
CA MET A 99 -0.57 -3.40 4.87
C MET A 99 -0.19 -3.77 3.44
N LEU A 100 -0.70 -4.90 2.94
CA LEU A 100 -0.41 -5.37 1.59
C LEU A 100 -1.04 -4.47 0.50
N ILE A 101 -2.29 -4.03 0.69
CA ILE A 101 -3.00 -3.19 -0.28
C ILE A 101 -2.43 -1.77 -0.32
N PHE A 102 -2.15 -1.16 0.84
CA PHE A 102 -1.75 0.24 0.94
C PHE A 102 -0.26 0.47 0.73
N HIS A 103 0.58 -0.55 0.88
CA HIS A 103 2.00 -0.40 0.68
C HIS A 103 2.37 -0.54 -0.80
N PRO A 104 2.87 0.53 -1.46
CA PRO A 104 3.01 0.60 -2.91
C PRO A 104 4.03 -0.37 -3.49
N PHE A 105 5.03 -0.79 -2.71
CA PHE A 105 6.01 -1.80 -3.14
C PHE A 105 5.42 -3.21 -3.06
N LEU A 106 4.97 -3.63 -1.87
CA LEU A 106 4.21 -4.87 -1.65
C LEU A 106 3.07 -5.07 -2.65
N LYS A 107 2.29 -4.03 -2.97
CA LYS A 107 1.24 -4.10 -3.99
C LYS A 107 1.80 -4.48 -5.37
N ARG A 108 2.93 -3.90 -5.78
CA ARG A 108 3.58 -4.24 -7.06
C ARG A 108 4.11 -5.66 -7.06
N ASP A 109 4.69 -6.10 -5.94
CA ASP A 109 5.20 -7.46 -5.81
C ASP A 109 4.06 -8.48 -5.78
N LEU A 110 2.95 -8.20 -5.09
CA LEU A 110 1.73 -9.00 -5.15
C LEU A 110 1.21 -9.09 -6.58
N LEU A 111 1.10 -7.97 -7.29
CA LEU A 111 0.64 -7.99 -8.69
C LEU A 111 1.58 -8.81 -9.58
N ARG A 112 2.89 -8.74 -9.35
CA ARG A 112 3.87 -9.58 -10.05
C ARG A 112 3.66 -11.06 -9.74
N ILE A 113 3.46 -11.42 -8.47
CA ILE A 113 3.18 -12.81 -8.05
C ILE A 113 1.85 -13.30 -8.64
N LEU A 114 0.78 -12.50 -8.56
CA LEU A 114 -0.52 -12.82 -9.16
C LEU A 114 -0.42 -12.99 -10.68
N HIS A 115 0.38 -12.17 -11.35
CA HIS A 115 0.64 -12.32 -12.78
C HIS A 115 1.42 -13.60 -13.08
N LEU A 116 2.41 -13.97 -12.27
CA LEU A 116 3.14 -15.22 -12.39
C LEU A 116 2.22 -16.43 -12.15
N LEU A 117 1.36 -16.37 -11.13
CA LEU A 117 0.36 -17.40 -10.84
C LEU A 117 -0.67 -17.55 -11.97
N ARG A 118 -1.12 -16.43 -12.55
CA ARG A 118 -2.01 -16.42 -13.72
C ARG A 118 -1.33 -16.99 -14.97
N SER A 119 -0.03 -16.78 -15.12
CA SER A 119 0.77 -17.30 -16.24
C SER A 119 1.15 -18.77 -16.07
N CYS A 120 1.20 -19.26 -14.82
CA CYS A 120 1.29 -20.69 -14.54
C CYS A 120 0.08 -21.42 -15.12
N ARG A 121 0.36 -22.37 -16.03
CA ARG A 121 -0.61 -23.07 -16.89
C ARG A 121 -1.75 -23.77 -16.16
N CYS A 122 -1.70 -23.92 -14.83
CA CYS A 122 -2.80 -24.46 -14.02
C CYS A 122 -4.09 -23.62 -14.13
N PHE A 123 -4.00 -22.29 -14.26
CA PHE A 123 -5.19 -21.44 -14.45
C PHE A 123 -5.71 -21.46 -15.91
N ARG A 124 -4.91 -21.98 -16.85
CA ARG A 124 -5.28 -22.09 -18.26
C ARG A 124 -6.33 -23.18 -18.51
N ILE A 125 -6.50 -24.13 -17.58
CA ILE A 125 -7.53 -25.17 -17.64
C ILE A 125 -8.93 -24.57 -17.42
N PHE A 126 -9.07 -23.53 -16.59
CA PHE A 126 -10.36 -22.86 -16.38
C PHE A 126 -10.72 -21.85 -17.49
N ALA A 127 -9.74 -21.33 -18.24
CA ALA A 127 -9.97 -20.42 -19.35
C ALA A 127 -10.21 -21.13 -20.70
N LEU A 128 -10.09 -22.46 -20.75
CA LEU A 128 -10.19 -23.25 -21.99
C LEU A 128 -11.63 -23.49 -22.49
N ASN A 129 -12.64 -22.82 -21.91
CA ASN A 129 -14.04 -22.85 -22.40
C ASN A 129 -14.45 -21.59 -23.20
N ARG A 130 -13.53 -20.66 -23.50
CA ARG A 130 -13.74 -19.67 -24.56
C ARG A 130 -12.82 -19.96 -25.74
N VAL A 131 -13.16 -21.04 -26.45
CA VAL A 131 -12.78 -21.23 -27.85
C VAL A 131 -13.61 -20.23 -28.66
N VAL A 132 -13.08 -19.03 -28.86
CA VAL A 132 -13.40 -18.25 -30.05
C VAL A 132 -12.23 -18.49 -30.99
N GLN A 133 -12.50 -19.28 -32.04
CA GLN A 133 -11.62 -19.38 -33.19
C GLN A 133 -11.58 -18.01 -33.87
N ASP A 134 -10.43 -17.35 -33.85
CA ASP A 134 -10.14 -16.33 -34.86
C ASP A 134 -9.28 -16.95 -35.97
N PRO A 135 -9.63 -16.71 -37.24
CA PRO A 135 -8.98 -17.34 -38.38
C PRO A 135 -7.59 -16.76 -38.64
N SER A 136 -6.76 -17.64 -39.20
CA SER A 136 -5.37 -17.45 -39.59
C SER A 136 -5.10 -16.16 -40.36
N VAL A 137 -4.21 -15.32 -39.83
CA VAL A 137 -3.44 -14.35 -40.62
C VAL A 137 -1.99 -14.79 -40.59
N ASN A 138 -1.60 -15.49 -41.66
CA ASN A 138 -0.21 -15.80 -41.97
C ASN A 138 0.49 -14.51 -42.41
N ASP A 139 1.34 -13.95 -41.55
CA ASP A 139 2.30 -12.92 -41.98
C ASP A 139 3.71 -13.26 -41.46
N PRO A 140 4.58 -13.85 -42.31
CA PRO A 140 5.90 -14.35 -41.91
C PRO A 140 7.00 -13.28 -41.76
N ASN A 141 6.69 -11.98 -41.84
CA ASN A 141 7.72 -10.94 -41.99
C ASN A 141 8.06 -10.08 -40.75
N ILE A 142 7.58 -10.43 -39.54
CA ILE A 142 7.90 -9.66 -38.32
C ILE A 142 8.80 -10.46 -37.37
N ILE A 143 9.93 -10.97 -37.87
CA ILE A 143 10.98 -11.57 -37.05
C ILE A 143 12.33 -10.98 -37.44
N ARG A 144 12.59 -9.72 -37.07
CA ARG A 144 13.95 -9.17 -36.89
C ARG A 144 13.87 -7.69 -36.57
N THR A 145 13.71 -7.34 -35.29
CA THR A 145 14.47 -6.25 -34.65
C THR A 145 14.08 -6.12 -33.18
N ARG A 146 15.09 -5.77 -32.36
CA ARG A 146 15.02 -5.46 -30.92
C ARG A 146 14.99 -6.62 -29.93
N ARG A 147 16.10 -7.36 -29.86
CA ARG A 147 16.69 -7.65 -28.54
C ARG A 147 17.34 -6.36 -28.01
N LYS A 148 16.55 -5.51 -27.35
CA LYS A 148 17.08 -4.39 -26.57
C LYS A 148 17.64 -4.99 -25.28
N LYS A 149 18.96 -4.85 -25.06
CA LYS A 149 19.61 -5.17 -23.79
C LYS A 149 18.77 -4.58 -22.66
N ILE A 150 18.37 -5.42 -21.71
CA ILE A 150 17.76 -5.05 -20.44
C ILE A 150 18.89 -4.41 -19.62
N GLY A 151 19.24 -3.17 -19.98
CA GLY A 151 20.05 -2.28 -19.18
C GLY A 151 19.17 -1.71 -18.08
N ALA A 152 19.73 -1.68 -16.86
CA ALA A 152 19.28 -1.00 -15.65
C ALA A 152 17.84 -0.44 -15.64
N PHE A 153 17.02 -0.92 -14.72
CA PHE A 153 15.67 -0.42 -14.41
C PHE A 153 15.62 1.11 -14.37
N GLU A 154 15.27 1.73 -15.49
CA GLU A 154 14.87 3.13 -15.52
C GLU A 154 13.54 3.23 -14.77
N PRO A 155 13.38 4.21 -13.88
CA PRO A 155 12.11 4.41 -13.20
C PRO A 155 11.03 4.67 -14.27
N LEU A 156 9.92 3.93 -14.18
CA LEU A 156 8.75 4.06 -15.05
C LEU A 156 7.67 4.85 -14.30
N ASP A 157 6.91 5.67 -15.02
CA ASP A 157 5.72 6.34 -14.48
C ASP A 157 4.61 5.32 -14.17
N ILE A 158 3.52 5.79 -13.57
CA ILE A 158 2.33 4.97 -13.25
C ILE A 158 1.68 4.30 -14.48
N ASN A 159 2.01 4.74 -15.69
CA ASN A 159 1.51 4.22 -16.97
C ASN A 159 2.56 3.37 -17.71
N GLY A 160 3.70 3.07 -17.09
CA GLY A 160 4.76 2.26 -17.71
C GLY A 160 5.59 2.99 -18.76
N LYS A 161 5.61 4.33 -18.77
CA LYS A 161 6.49 5.14 -19.64
C LYS A 161 7.80 5.49 -18.90
N PRO A 162 8.97 5.44 -19.57
CA PRO A 162 10.23 5.82 -18.94
C PRO A 162 10.20 7.27 -18.48
N LEU A 163 10.56 7.52 -17.22
CA LEU A 163 10.59 8.87 -16.63
C LEU A 163 11.71 9.75 -17.19
N ILE A 164 12.66 9.19 -17.94
CA ILE A 164 13.84 9.89 -18.46
C ILE A 164 13.73 9.95 -19.99
N SER A 165 13.13 11.02 -20.51
CA SER A 165 13.27 11.38 -21.93
C SER A 165 14.13 12.65 -22.01
N ASP A 166 15.45 12.50 -22.18
CA ASP A 166 16.48 13.49 -22.60
C ASP A 166 16.38 14.97 -22.12
N GLY A 167 15.57 15.27 -21.12
CA GLY A 167 15.32 16.62 -20.62
C GLY A 167 16.38 17.06 -19.61
N LYS A 168 16.69 18.36 -19.61
CA LYS A 168 17.61 19.00 -18.65
C LYS A 168 17.28 18.54 -17.22
N LYS A 169 18.32 18.11 -16.47
CA LYS A 169 18.20 17.58 -15.09
C LYS A 169 17.38 18.47 -14.13
N GLU A 170 17.31 19.77 -14.38
CA GLU A 170 16.59 20.74 -13.54
C GLU A 170 15.06 20.64 -13.70
N ASP A 171 14.56 20.30 -14.89
CA ASP A 171 13.12 20.10 -15.14
C ASP A 171 12.64 18.75 -14.60
N LEU A 172 13.56 17.78 -14.48
CA LEU A 172 13.30 16.45 -13.95
C LEU A 172 12.82 16.49 -12.50
N GLY A 173 13.44 17.33 -11.68
CA GLY A 173 13.03 17.55 -10.30
C GLY A 173 11.60 18.08 -10.24
N ARG A 174 11.27 19.12 -11.01
CA ARG A 174 9.93 19.71 -11.01
C ARG A 174 8.85 18.75 -11.51
N ALA A 175 9.11 18.00 -12.59
CA ALA A 175 8.14 17.05 -13.13
C ALA A 175 7.86 15.90 -12.14
N TYR A 176 8.90 15.35 -11.52
CA TYR A 176 8.77 14.31 -10.51
C TYR A 176 8.03 14.83 -9.26
N PHE A 177 8.34 16.05 -8.81
CA PHE A 177 7.62 16.68 -7.70
C PHE A 177 6.17 17.02 -8.03
N LYS A 178 5.85 17.36 -9.28
CA LYS A 178 4.48 17.62 -9.72
C LYS A 178 3.66 16.32 -9.77
N GLN A 179 4.24 15.24 -10.28
CA GLN A 179 3.61 13.91 -10.23
C GLN A 179 3.44 13.39 -8.82
N LEU A 180 4.45 13.59 -7.96
CA LEU A 180 4.32 13.37 -6.54
C LEU A 180 3.14 14.16 -6.05
N ALA A 181 3.13 15.50 -6.12
CA ALA A 181 2.06 16.39 -5.62
C ALA A 181 0.64 16.02 -6.09
N ILE A 182 0.47 15.55 -7.33
CA ILE A 182 -0.82 15.07 -7.85
C ILE A 182 -1.29 13.81 -7.12
N SER A 183 -0.38 12.93 -6.67
CA SER A 183 -0.74 11.76 -5.85
C SER A 183 -1.11 12.11 -4.39
N TRP A 184 -1.18 13.39 -4.01
CA TRP A 184 -1.53 13.86 -2.66
C TRP A 184 -2.94 14.45 -2.59
N GLN A 185 -3.56 14.72 -3.74
CA GLN A 185 -4.99 15.05 -3.87
C GLN A 185 -5.79 13.75 -3.97
#